data_AF-A0A0M4JSV9-F1
#
_entry.id   AF-A0A0M4JSV9-F1
#
_cell.length_a   1.000
_cell.length_b   1.000
_cell.length_c   1.000
_cell.angle_alpha   90.00
_cell.angle_beta   90.00
_cell.angle_gamma   90.00
#
_symmetry.space_group_name_H-M   'P 1'
#
loop_
_entity.id
_entity.type
_entity.pdbx_description
1 polymer ?
#
loop_
_entity_poly.entity_id
_entity_poly.type
_entity_poly.pdbx_seq_one_letter_code
_entity_poly.pdbx_strand_id
1 'polypeptide(L)'
;MKRLLGILSAVSLTVSTPSLVVACGTKERITSPKLNKELAKKLLVQISGNKDLANIDFGSLFTDAQIETVIVNMVNELLSLQYSFDSTNNMFRNLDFKEFYTSDKETGIEEAFKTKYSLESRTIAENKLFEDYTKSIGTTRLDYWAIRNNYNLNIQNNETKVNDINSEQIELSNENPYIYISESAPTDENSIWKFSNEQGKEGPIGGTSKLPQIEDLTKEYQENGSSMFWVKNNDGEFKQISAKTALYLRFQDYFESKLLEDINDNLLTNSYLKSTMFDTKTFGDNQKAPFINPSSAMFSKTQTLNETSINEYWKSNVKMVWTLKFDITKAEAITNINKVINDKKDLLNISSGALIKGKSIKDIVGIFNGTEKPIKDNKTAYDSYFGLQGFQGLTIYDGENAIGESPIAGKAYESKVKSWNNGPGIIKSSSENFLTIDSENNNYADLVIVLPIYMIELLGGSGTVDGSNEDANEDPTYKIVGKGKDEESKIKFSNTIGNDSIYKERWNNKNNSTLHSKDVAELAQNSEKQNALLNQIMYGISKDATSSELAKTIIYTKYLDKDDVYYAGLWDKIGTYIKSEDDKDE
;
A
#
# COMPACT_ATOMS: atom_id res chain seq x y z
N MET A 1 -11.82 -26.00 -2.90
CA MET A 1 -10.76 -26.80 -2.24
C MET A 1 -10.86 -28.30 -2.45
N LYS A 2 -11.92 -29.05 -2.08
CA LYS A 2 -12.01 -30.51 -2.42
C LYS A 2 -11.87 -30.83 -3.92
N ARG A 3 -12.20 -29.88 -4.80
CA ARG A 3 -11.90 -29.96 -6.24
C ARG A 3 -10.48 -29.54 -6.60
N LEU A 4 -9.83 -28.61 -5.89
CA LEU A 4 -8.42 -28.24 -6.13
C LEU A 4 -7.47 -29.33 -5.63
N LEU A 5 -7.78 -29.89 -4.46
CA LEU A 5 -7.14 -31.08 -3.88
C LEU A 5 -7.52 -32.35 -4.64
N GLY A 6 -8.76 -32.43 -5.13
CA GLY A 6 -9.22 -33.43 -6.11
C GLY A 6 -8.54 -33.31 -7.47
N ILE A 7 -8.18 -32.10 -7.90
CA ILE A 7 -7.44 -31.81 -9.13
C ILE A 7 -5.95 -32.07 -8.89
N LEU A 8 -5.38 -31.76 -7.72
CA LEU A 8 -4.02 -32.13 -7.31
C LEU A 8 -3.83 -33.63 -7.08
N SER A 9 -4.89 -34.36 -6.70
CA SER A 9 -4.92 -35.82 -6.63
C SER A 9 -5.34 -36.49 -7.95
N ALA A 10 -6.04 -35.78 -8.85
CA ALA A 10 -6.27 -36.18 -10.24
C ALA A 10 -5.14 -35.74 -11.20
N VAL A 11 -4.19 -34.90 -10.72
CA VAL A 11 -2.83 -34.78 -11.25
C VAL A 11 -2.19 -36.14 -11.05
N SER A 12 -2.50 -37.04 -11.97
CA SER A 12 -1.82 -38.32 -12.12
C SER A 12 -0.38 -38.00 -12.48
N LEU A 13 0.42 -37.90 -11.43
CA LEU A 13 1.87 -37.99 -11.47
C LEU A 13 2.17 -39.34 -12.08
N THR A 14 2.41 -39.36 -13.39
CA THR A 14 2.87 -40.57 -14.05
C THR A 14 4.28 -40.83 -13.56
N VAL A 15 4.40 -41.68 -12.55
CA VAL A 15 5.64 -42.32 -12.16
C VAL A 15 6.14 -43.05 -13.40
N SER A 16 7.27 -42.62 -13.96
CA SER A 16 7.91 -43.39 -15.02
C SER A 16 8.45 -44.68 -14.40
N THR A 17 7.70 -45.76 -14.62
CA THR A 17 7.97 -47.21 -14.46
C THR A 17 7.37 -47.93 -13.24
N PRO A 18 6.92 -49.20 -13.42
CA PRO A 18 5.86 -49.79 -12.62
C PRO A 18 6.37 -50.82 -11.61
N SER A 19 6.04 -50.57 -10.35
CA SER A 19 5.96 -51.55 -9.27
C SER A 19 5.44 -50.79 -8.05
N LEU A 20 4.48 -51.20 -7.25
CA LEU A 20 3.47 -52.25 -7.25
C LEU A 20 2.78 -52.04 -5.87
N VAL A 21 1.45 -52.18 -5.78
CA VAL A 21 0.73 -52.59 -4.56
C VAL A 21 0.51 -51.56 -3.43
N VAL A 22 -0.77 -51.45 -3.08
CA VAL A 22 -1.36 -50.86 -1.87
C VAL A 22 -0.78 -51.49 -0.60
N ALA A 23 -0.23 -50.68 0.31
CA ALA A 23 -0.14 -51.02 1.73
C ALA A 23 -0.12 -49.76 2.60
N CYS A 24 -0.96 -49.73 3.63
CA CYS A 24 -0.94 -48.75 4.70
C CYS A 24 0.45 -48.67 5.36
N GLY A 25 0.99 -47.46 5.45
CA GLY A 25 2.28 -47.18 6.11
C GLY A 25 3.06 -46.14 5.33
N THR A 26 3.07 -44.90 5.84
CA THR A 26 3.81 -43.71 5.34
C THR A 26 3.54 -43.31 3.88
N LYS A 27 2.68 -42.28 3.67
CA LYS A 27 2.53 -41.58 2.38
C LYS A 27 3.86 -40.92 2.01
N GLU A 28 4.70 -41.56 1.19
CA GLU A 28 5.88 -40.89 0.61
C GLU A 28 5.41 -39.77 -0.34
N ARG A 29 5.85 -38.54 -0.07
CA ARG A 29 5.51 -37.35 -0.88
C ARG A 29 6.31 -37.33 -2.18
N ILE A 30 5.74 -36.74 -3.23
CA ILE A 30 6.38 -36.76 -4.55
C ILE A 30 7.51 -35.72 -4.60
N THR A 31 8.74 -36.19 -4.79
CA THR A 31 9.99 -35.39 -4.77
C THR A 31 10.42 -34.84 -6.12
N SER A 32 9.86 -35.35 -7.23
CA SER A 32 10.17 -34.87 -8.58
C SER A 32 8.92 -34.92 -9.47
N PRO A 33 7.93 -34.02 -9.26
CA PRO A 33 6.77 -33.99 -10.11
C PRO A 33 7.17 -33.50 -11.50
N LYS A 34 6.90 -34.32 -12.52
CA LYS A 34 6.85 -33.81 -13.89
C LYS A 34 5.45 -33.29 -14.13
N LEU A 35 5.32 -31.99 -14.30
CA LEU A 35 4.04 -31.35 -14.58
C LEU A 35 3.53 -31.88 -15.93
N ASN A 36 2.37 -32.56 -15.94
CA ASN A 36 1.72 -32.91 -17.20
C ASN A 36 1.30 -31.59 -17.88
N LYS A 37 1.90 -31.29 -19.04
CA LYS A 37 1.74 -30.03 -19.76
C LYS A 37 0.25 -29.69 -19.98
N GLU A 38 -0.60 -30.66 -20.30
CA GLU A 38 -2.04 -30.43 -20.51
C GLU A 38 -2.81 -30.05 -19.23
N LEU A 39 -2.32 -30.48 -18.08
CA LEU A 39 -3.01 -30.30 -16.82
C LEU A 39 -2.64 -28.96 -16.16
N ALA A 40 -1.38 -28.54 -16.29
CA ALA A 40 -0.92 -27.19 -15.98
C ALA A 40 -1.72 -26.13 -16.77
N LYS A 41 -1.93 -26.41 -18.06
CA LYS A 41 -2.78 -25.61 -18.96
C LYS A 41 -4.22 -25.51 -18.46
N LYS A 42 -4.82 -26.63 -18.01
CA LYS A 42 -6.18 -26.64 -17.44
C LYS A 42 -6.26 -25.92 -16.09
N LEU A 43 -5.22 -25.99 -15.27
CA LEU A 43 -5.14 -25.29 -13.98
C LEU A 43 -5.05 -23.77 -14.18
N LEU A 44 -4.20 -23.32 -15.10
CA LEU A 44 -4.06 -21.90 -15.44
C LEU A 44 -5.34 -21.34 -16.07
N VAL A 45 -5.99 -22.08 -16.98
CA VAL A 45 -7.28 -21.67 -17.57
C VAL A 45 -8.40 -21.61 -16.51
N GLN A 46 -8.40 -22.51 -15.53
CA GLN A 46 -9.39 -22.49 -14.44
C GLN A 46 -9.13 -21.43 -13.37
N ILE A 47 -7.87 -21.07 -13.12
CA ILE A 47 -7.49 -20.06 -12.11
C ILE A 47 -7.58 -18.65 -12.70
N SER A 48 -7.22 -18.46 -13.97
CA SER A 48 -7.21 -17.14 -14.63
C SER A 48 -8.50 -16.78 -15.37
N GLY A 49 -9.37 -17.75 -15.66
CA GLY A 49 -10.52 -17.56 -16.55
C GLY A 49 -10.18 -17.35 -18.03
N ASN A 50 -8.89 -17.20 -18.38
CA ASN A 50 -8.44 -16.93 -19.74
C ASN A 50 -8.06 -18.22 -20.48
N LYS A 51 -8.75 -18.49 -21.60
CA LYS A 51 -8.58 -19.70 -22.42
C LYS A 51 -7.28 -19.72 -23.22
N ASP A 52 -6.64 -18.57 -23.44
CA ASP A 52 -5.45 -18.45 -24.29
C ASP A 52 -4.17 -18.95 -23.61
N LEU A 53 -4.17 -19.05 -22.28
CA LEU A 53 -3.07 -19.60 -21.47
C LEU A 53 -2.89 -21.12 -21.62
N ALA A 54 -3.82 -21.80 -22.31
CA ALA A 54 -3.72 -23.22 -22.64
C ALA A 54 -2.58 -23.56 -23.63
N ASN A 55 -1.91 -22.56 -24.23
CA ASN A 55 -0.96 -22.78 -25.33
C ASN A 55 0.51 -22.60 -24.95
N ILE A 56 0.84 -22.23 -23.72
CA ILE A 56 2.23 -22.01 -23.28
C ILE A 56 2.93 -23.35 -23.00
N ASP A 57 4.15 -23.54 -23.53
CA ASP A 57 5.02 -24.69 -23.22
C ASP A 57 6.04 -24.33 -22.14
N PHE A 58 5.77 -24.78 -20.91
CA PHE A 58 6.58 -24.48 -19.71
C PHE A 58 7.83 -25.37 -19.58
N GLY A 59 7.88 -26.51 -20.29
CA GLY A 59 8.81 -27.61 -19.98
C GLY A 59 10.28 -27.39 -20.34
N SER A 60 10.64 -26.25 -20.94
CA SER A 60 12.01 -25.90 -21.32
C SER A 60 12.44 -24.50 -20.89
N LEU A 61 11.59 -23.76 -20.17
CA LEU A 61 11.79 -22.33 -19.91
C LEU A 61 11.96 -21.99 -18.42
N PHE A 62 11.55 -22.87 -17.50
CA PHE A 62 11.57 -22.61 -16.06
C PHE A 62 12.33 -23.69 -15.29
N THR A 63 13.12 -23.27 -14.30
CA THR A 63 13.73 -24.16 -13.31
C THR A 63 12.68 -24.61 -12.28
N ASP A 64 12.89 -25.77 -11.64
CA ASP A 64 11.97 -26.28 -10.60
C ASP A 64 11.74 -25.25 -9.48
N ALA A 65 12.78 -24.49 -9.11
CA ALA A 65 12.68 -23.40 -8.13
C ALA A 65 11.77 -22.25 -8.60
N GLN A 66 11.76 -21.91 -9.89
CA GLN A 66 10.86 -20.90 -10.43
C GLN A 66 9.42 -21.37 -10.44
N ILE A 67 9.19 -22.66 -10.75
CA ILE A 67 7.85 -23.27 -10.70
C ILE A 67 7.32 -23.26 -9.25
N GLU A 68 8.16 -23.59 -8.28
CA GLU A 68 7.79 -23.55 -6.86
C GLU A 68 7.38 -22.17 -6.38
N THR A 69 8.17 -21.13 -6.69
CA THR A 69 7.85 -19.75 -6.31
C THR A 69 6.51 -19.30 -6.91
N VAL A 70 6.29 -19.57 -8.21
CA VAL A 70 5.03 -19.23 -8.87
C VAL A 70 3.83 -19.93 -8.20
N ILE A 71 3.95 -21.22 -7.90
CA ILE A 71 2.87 -21.97 -7.24
C ILE A 71 2.60 -21.44 -5.83
N VAL A 72 3.64 -21.14 -5.05
CA VAL A 72 3.48 -20.55 -3.70
C VAL A 72 2.79 -19.20 -3.78
N ASN A 73 3.18 -18.34 -4.71
CA ASN A 73 2.56 -17.02 -4.91
C ASN A 73 1.07 -17.15 -5.26
N MET A 74 0.72 -18.08 -6.16
CA MET A 74 -0.67 -18.36 -6.50
C MET A 74 -1.47 -18.88 -5.28
N VAL A 75 -0.90 -19.76 -4.47
CA VAL A 75 -1.54 -20.27 -3.25
C VAL A 75 -1.75 -19.12 -2.25
N ASN A 76 -0.75 -18.28 -2.04
CA ASN A 76 -0.82 -17.12 -1.15
C ASN A 76 -1.93 -16.17 -1.55
N GLU A 77 -2.00 -15.83 -2.85
CA GLU A 77 -3.01 -14.93 -3.40
C GLU A 77 -4.43 -15.49 -3.20
N LEU A 78 -4.66 -16.76 -3.56
CA LEU A 78 -5.96 -17.41 -3.44
C LEU A 78 -6.42 -17.53 -1.98
N LEU A 79 -5.52 -17.93 -1.07
CA LEU A 79 -5.83 -18.05 0.35
C LEU A 79 -6.04 -16.69 1.01
N SER A 80 -5.28 -15.67 0.58
CA SER A 80 -5.44 -14.30 1.04
C SER A 80 -6.80 -13.74 0.64
N LEU A 81 -7.22 -13.93 -0.62
CA LEU A 81 -8.54 -13.56 -1.11
C LEU A 81 -9.65 -14.28 -0.33
N GLN A 82 -9.53 -15.60 -0.16
CA GLN A 82 -10.52 -16.40 0.57
C GLN A 82 -10.61 -15.98 2.05
N TYR A 83 -9.47 -15.74 2.70
CA TYR A 83 -9.43 -15.27 4.08
C TYR A 83 -10.03 -13.87 4.24
N SER A 84 -9.71 -12.96 3.34
CA SER A 84 -10.31 -11.62 3.30
C SER A 84 -11.83 -11.69 3.13
N PHE A 85 -12.33 -12.55 2.25
CA PHE A 85 -13.76 -12.78 2.05
C PHE A 85 -14.44 -13.30 3.33
N ASP A 86 -13.90 -14.37 3.91
CA ASP A 86 -14.49 -15.00 5.09
C ASP A 86 -14.45 -14.08 6.32
N SER A 87 -13.34 -13.37 6.53
CA SER A 87 -13.18 -12.43 7.65
C SER A 87 -14.07 -11.20 7.50
N THR A 88 -14.20 -10.65 6.28
CA THR A 88 -15.12 -9.53 6.01
C THR A 88 -16.56 -9.93 6.29
N ASN A 89 -17.02 -11.07 5.77
CA ASN A 89 -18.36 -11.56 6.04
C ASN A 89 -18.60 -11.90 7.51
N ASN A 90 -17.58 -12.40 8.22
CA ASN A 90 -17.66 -12.62 9.66
C ASN A 90 -17.81 -11.30 10.43
N MET A 91 -17.04 -10.27 10.07
CA MET A 91 -17.17 -8.93 10.62
C MET A 91 -18.58 -8.37 10.39
N PHE A 92 -19.12 -8.50 9.17
CA PHE A 92 -20.48 -8.06 8.85
C PHE A 92 -21.54 -8.77 9.71
N ARG A 93 -21.41 -10.09 9.93
CA ARG A 93 -22.33 -10.83 10.81
C ARG A 93 -22.23 -10.35 12.25
N ASN A 94 -21.01 -10.09 12.72
CA ASN A 94 -20.79 -9.60 14.07
C ASN A 94 -21.32 -8.18 14.26
N LEU A 95 -21.43 -7.37 13.19
CA LEU A 95 -22.01 -6.03 13.20
C LEU A 95 -23.51 -6.00 12.90
N ASP A 96 -24.16 -7.16 12.72
CA ASP A 96 -25.56 -7.30 12.31
C ASP A 96 -25.90 -6.60 10.97
N PHE A 97 -24.94 -6.52 10.06
CA PHE A 97 -25.23 -6.15 8.67
C PHE A 97 -26.08 -7.24 8.01
N LYS A 98 -26.94 -6.85 7.08
CA LYS A 98 -27.94 -7.67 6.41
C LYS A 98 -27.41 -8.24 5.10
N GLU A 99 -26.58 -7.47 4.39
CA GLU A 99 -26.01 -7.89 3.11
C GLU A 99 -24.60 -8.47 3.29
N PHE A 100 -24.38 -9.61 2.63
CA PHE A 100 -23.11 -10.33 2.70
C PHE A 100 -22.58 -10.56 1.30
N TYR A 101 -21.26 -10.68 1.21
CA TYR A 101 -20.67 -11.16 -0.02
C TYR A 101 -20.96 -12.64 -0.20
N THR A 102 -21.29 -13.06 -1.41
CA THR A 102 -21.64 -14.45 -1.73
C THR A 102 -20.50 -15.19 -2.42
N SER A 103 -20.46 -16.50 -2.21
CA SER A 103 -19.59 -17.43 -2.93
C SER A 103 -20.43 -18.61 -3.39
N ASP A 104 -20.37 -18.95 -4.67
CA ASP A 104 -21.09 -20.07 -5.26
C ASP A 104 -20.14 -21.21 -5.66
N LYS A 105 -20.71 -22.36 -6.04
CA LYS A 105 -19.91 -23.55 -6.37
C LYS A 105 -19.32 -23.52 -7.78
N GLU A 106 -19.79 -22.62 -8.65
CA GLU A 106 -19.46 -22.59 -10.08
C GLU A 106 -18.59 -21.40 -10.47
N THR A 107 -18.86 -20.20 -9.94
CA THR A 107 -18.15 -18.94 -10.24
C THR A 107 -17.21 -18.49 -9.11
N GLY A 108 -17.32 -19.11 -7.92
CA GLY A 108 -16.50 -18.85 -6.76
C GLY A 108 -16.96 -17.61 -5.99
N ILE A 109 -16.01 -16.88 -5.40
CA ILE A 109 -16.31 -15.59 -4.75
C ILE A 109 -16.84 -14.61 -5.80
N GLU A 110 -17.91 -13.89 -5.48
CA GLU A 110 -18.53 -12.95 -6.40
C GLU A 110 -17.57 -11.83 -6.85
N GLU A 111 -17.80 -11.32 -8.06
CA GLU A 111 -16.88 -10.40 -8.73
C GLU A 111 -16.72 -9.05 -8.03
N ALA A 112 -17.80 -8.55 -7.41
CA ALA A 112 -17.75 -7.30 -6.65
C ALA A 112 -16.73 -7.37 -5.50
N PHE A 113 -16.62 -8.51 -4.81
CA PHE A 113 -15.62 -8.69 -3.75
C PHE A 113 -14.20 -8.80 -4.31
N LYS A 114 -14.02 -9.56 -5.40
CA LYS A 114 -12.72 -9.70 -6.07
C LYS A 114 -12.18 -8.36 -6.54
N THR A 115 -13.03 -7.54 -7.16
CA THR A 115 -12.68 -6.18 -7.57
C THR A 115 -12.29 -5.33 -6.36
N LYS A 116 -13.11 -5.31 -5.29
CA LYS A 116 -12.79 -4.59 -4.05
C LYS A 116 -11.43 -5.01 -3.49
N TYR A 117 -11.19 -6.31 -3.36
CA TYR A 117 -9.93 -6.87 -2.85
C TYR A 117 -8.75 -6.46 -3.73
N SER A 118 -8.89 -6.54 -5.06
CA SER A 118 -7.84 -6.15 -6.01
C SER A 118 -7.50 -4.66 -5.93
N LEU A 119 -8.52 -3.79 -5.82
CA LEU A 119 -8.30 -2.34 -5.66
C LEU A 119 -7.55 -2.03 -4.36
N GLU A 120 -7.95 -2.67 -3.26
CA GLU A 120 -7.29 -2.49 -1.97
C GLU A 120 -5.85 -3.01 -1.97
N SER A 121 -5.61 -4.20 -2.54
CA SER A 121 -4.29 -4.85 -2.52
C SER A 121 -3.29 -4.17 -3.46
N ARG A 122 -3.74 -3.68 -4.62
CA ARG A 122 -2.88 -3.03 -5.61
C ARG A 122 -2.44 -1.62 -5.21
N THR A 123 -3.10 -0.98 -4.24
CA THR A 123 -2.80 0.41 -3.83
C THR A 123 -1.33 0.59 -3.42
N ILE A 124 -0.71 -0.42 -2.80
CA ILE A 124 0.72 -0.41 -2.41
C ILE A 124 1.61 -0.35 -3.65
N ALA A 125 1.33 -1.19 -4.64
CA ALA A 125 2.07 -1.23 -5.90
C ALA A 125 1.87 0.08 -6.70
N GLU A 126 0.68 0.69 -6.66
CA GLU A 126 0.41 1.98 -7.31
C GLU A 126 1.23 3.10 -6.68
N ASN A 127 1.31 3.14 -5.34
CA ASN A 127 2.16 4.11 -4.64
C ASN A 127 3.64 3.94 -5.00
N LYS A 128 4.12 2.69 -5.02
CA LYS A 128 5.50 2.38 -5.43
C LYS A 128 5.79 2.81 -6.86
N LEU A 129 4.87 2.53 -7.80
CA LEU A 129 4.99 2.96 -9.19
C LEU A 129 5.05 4.49 -9.30
N PHE A 130 4.24 5.21 -8.52
CA PHE A 130 4.27 6.67 -8.48
C PHE A 130 5.62 7.21 -8.00
N GLU A 131 6.16 6.65 -6.92
CA GLU A 131 7.47 7.03 -6.38
C GLU A 131 8.60 6.73 -7.40
N ASP A 132 8.61 5.53 -7.96
CA ASP A 132 9.62 5.10 -8.95
C ASP A 132 9.52 5.95 -10.23
N TYR A 133 8.31 6.26 -10.69
CA TYR A 133 8.10 7.09 -11.87
C TYR A 133 8.58 8.53 -11.66
N THR A 134 8.16 9.19 -10.59
CA THR A 134 8.52 10.59 -10.30
C THR A 134 10.03 10.75 -10.11
N LYS A 135 10.69 9.77 -9.47
CA LYS A 135 12.15 9.70 -9.35
C LYS A 135 12.84 9.53 -10.71
N SER A 136 12.24 8.75 -11.63
CA SER A 136 12.82 8.50 -12.96
C SER A 136 12.86 9.74 -13.87
N ILE A 137 12.01 10.74 -13.63
CA ILE A 137 11.87 11.93 -14.49
C ILE A 137 13.17 12.71 -14.61
N GLY A 138 13.98 12.75 -13.56
CA GLY A 138 15.28 13.44 -13.56
C GLY A 138 16.45 12.62 -14.12
N THR A 139 16.20 11.37 -14.54
CA THR A 139 17.23 10.43 -15.00
C THR A 139 16.78 9.67 -16.26
N THR A 140 16.81 8.33 -16.27
CA THR A 140 16.21 7.52 -17.33
C THR A 140 14.73 7.33 -16.99
N ARG A 141 13.84 7.99 -17.74
CA ARG A 141 12.38 7.84 -17.58
C ARG A 141 11.97 6.38 -17.63
N LEU A 142 11.04 6.02 -16.74
CA LEU A 142 10.48 4.67 -16.65
C LEU A 142 9.84 4.21 -17.97
N ASP A 143 9.23 5.11 -18.76
CA ASP A 143 8.70 4.80 -20.10
C ASP A 143 9.75 4.13 -21.01
N TYR A 144 10.94 4.73 -21.09
CA TYR A 144 12.02 4.20 -21.92
C TYR A 144 12.62 2.92 -21.35
N TRP A 145 12.74 2.84 -20.02
CA TRP A 145 13.22 1.65 -19.36
C TRP A 145 12.28 0.47 -19.58
N ALA A 146 10.97 0.67 -19.44
CA ALA A 146 9.97 -0.38 -19.58
C ALA A 146 10.04 -1.02 -20.96
N ILE A 147 10.05 -0.21 -22.02
CA ILE A 147 10.17 -0.71 -23.40
C ILE A 147 11.50 -1.40 -23.65
N ARG A 148 12.61 -0.87 -23.14
CA ARG A 148 13.93 -1.51 -23.26
C ARG A 148 13.95 -2.90 -22.61
N ASN A 149 13.13 -3.11 -21.59
CA ASN A 149 12.99 -4.40 -20.89
C ASN A 149 11.79 -5.22 -21.40
N ASN A 150 11.23 -4.86 -22.57
CA ASN A 150 10.12 -5.55 -23.24
C ASN A 150 8.79 -5.57 -22.46
N TYR A 151 8.56 -4.57 -21.60
CA TYR A 151 7.22 -4.34 -21.03
C TYR A 151 6.40 -3.48 -21.98
N ASN A 152 5.16 -3.90 -22.21
CA ASN A 152 4.21 -3.13 -23.01
C ASN A 152 3.75 -1.89 -22.24
N LEU A 153 3.53 -0.80 -22.97
CA LEU A 153 2.92 0.41 -22.45
C LEU A 153 1.45 0.49 -22.86
N ASN A 154 0.68 1.22 -22.05
CA ASN A 154 -0.76 1.43 -22.16
C ASN A 154 -1.60 0.23 -21.70
N ILE A 155 -2.92 0.36 -21.80
CA ILE A 155 -3.88 -0.64 -21.34
C ILE A 155 -3.73 -1.91 -22.20
N GLN A 156 -3.48 -3.04 -21.55
CA GLN A 156 -3.29 -4.35 -22.17
C GLN A 156 -4.50 -5.26 -22.03
N ASN A 157 -5.25 -5.13 -20.92
CA ASN A 157 -6.35 -6.04 -20.60
C ASN A 157 -7.71 -5.45 -20.99
N ASN A 158 -8.48 -6.26 -21.72
CA ASN A 158 -9.78 -5.91 -22.30
C ASN A 158 -10.93 -5.77 -21.28
N GLU A 159 -10.68 -6.08 -20.01
CA GLU A 159 -11.66 -6.01 -18.92
C GLU A 159 -11.17 -5.12 -17.77
N THR A 160 -10.24 -4.20 -18.05
CA THR A 160 -9.64 -3.36 -17.01
C THR A 160 -10.69 -2.41 -16.40
N LYS A 161 -10.91 -2.55 -15.09
CA LYS A 161 -11.78 -1.68 -14.29
C LYS A 161 -10.96 -0.84 -13.33
N VAL A 162 -11.28 0.45 -13.26
CA VAL A 162 -10.64 1.43 -12.38
C VAL A 162 -11.69 2.35 -11.78
N ASN A 163 -11.31 3.09 -10.74
CA ASN A 163 -12.13 4.19 -10.26
C ASN A 163 -11.76 5.48 -11.02
N ASP A 164 -12.76 6.28 -11.33
CA ASP A 164 -12.56 7.66 -11.74
C ASP A 164 -12.12 8.52 -10.54
N ILE A 165 -11.90 9.81 -10.77
CA ILE A 165 -11.47 10.76 -9.72
C ILE A 165 -12.53 10.96 -8.61
N ASN A 166 -13.79 10.59 -8.87
CA ASN A 166 -14.92 10.68 -7.94
C ASN A 166 -15.23 9.34 -7.27
N SER A 167 -14.32 8.36 -7.36
CA SER A 167 -14.48 7.02 -6.80
C SER A 167 -15.58 6.17 -7.48
N GLU A 168 -16.06 6.56 -8.66
CA GLU A 168 -16.99 5.77 -9.45
C GLU A 168 -16.22 4.71 -10.26
N GLN A 169 -16.66 3.46 -10.19
CA GLN A 169 -16.06 2.39 -10.97
C GLN A 169 -16.42 2.54 -12.46
N ILE A 170 -15.40 2.55 -13.31
CA ILE A 170 -15.52 2.64 -14.76
C ILE A 170 -14.82 1.46 -15.44
N GLU A 171 -15.38 1.03 -16.58
CA GLU A 171 -14.79 0.02 -17.46
C GLU A 171 -14.21 0.70 -18.70
N LEU A 172 -12.96 0.38 -19.02
CA LEU A 172 -12.16 1.11 -20.00
C LEU A 172 -12.38 0.62 -21.43
N SER A 173 -12.39 1.54 -22.40
CA SER A 173 -12.62 1.22 -23.81
C SER A 173 -11.45 0.45 -24.43
N ASN A 174 -11.74 -0.75 -24.92
CA ASN A 174 -10.79 -1.59 -25.65
C ASN A 174 -10.32 -0.97 -26.98
N GLU A 175 -11.14 -0.14 -27.60
CA GLU A 175 -10.78 0.55 -28.86
C GLU A 175 -9.83 1.74 -28.65
N ASN A 176 -9.69 2.21 -27.41
CA ASN A 176 -8.94 3.40 -27.05
C ASN A 176 -8.09 3.14 -25.79
N PRO A 177 -7.02 2.32 -25.88
CA PRO A 177 -6.22 1.93 -24.72
C PRO A 177 -5.32 3.05 -24.18
N TYR A 178 -5.52 4.30 -24.61
CA TYR A 178 -4.60 5.41 -24.37
C TYR A 178 -4.98 6.24 -23.15
N ILE A 179 -3.95 6.77 -22.50
CA ILE A 179 -4.05 7.77 -21.44
C ILE A 179 -3.83 9.15 -22.05
N TYR A 180 -4.63 10.13 -21.67
CA TYR A 180 -4.57 11.50 -22.16
C TYR A 180 -4.17 12.46 -21.03
N ILE A 181 -3.37 13.49 -21.35
CA ILE A 181 -2.87 14.51 -20.43
C ILE A 181 -3.42 15.87 -20.85
N SER A 182 -4.38 16.41 -20.11
CA SER A 182 -5.07 17.66 -20.43
C SER A 182 -5.76 18.27 -19.19
N GLU A 183 -5.86 19.60 -19.15
CA GLU A 183 -6.59 20.32 -18.09
C GLU A 183 -8.11 20.13 -18.18
N SER A 184 -8.61 19.85 -19.37
CA SER A 184 -10.03 19.59 -19.64
C SER A 184 -10.19 18.30 -20.45
N ALA A 185 -11.42 17.78 -20.53
CA ALA A 185 -11.74 16.63 -21.37
C ALA A 185 -11.10 16.78 -22.78
N PRO A 186 -10.23 15.85 -23.20
CA PRO A 186 -9.49 15.98 -24.45
C PRO A 186 -10.40 16.02 -25.68
N THR A 187 -9.97 16.75 -26.71
CA THR A 187 -10.66 16.81 -28.02
C THR A 187 -9.80 16.29 -29.18
N ASP A 188 -8.52 15.99 -28.92
CA ASP A 188 -7.56 15.55 -29.94
C ASP A 188 -6.59 14.45 -29.47
N GLU A 189 -5.90 13.84 -30.43
CA GLU A 189 -4.87 12.81 -30.21
C GLU A 189 -3.50 13.36 -29.77
N ASN A 190 -3.30 14.69 -29.78
CA ASN A 190 -2.06 15.32 -29.33
C ASN A 190 -1.94 15.29 -27.80
N SER A 191 -3.08 15.11 -27.13
CA SER A 191 -3.17 14.96 -25.69
C SER A 191 -2.74 13.56 -25.20
N ILE A 192 -2.54 12.58 -26.09
CA ILE A 192 -2.15 11.21 -25.72
C ILE A 192 -0.76 11.21 -25.09
N TRP A 193 -0.62 10.57 -23.92
CA TRP A 193 0.68 10.27 -23.32
C TRP A 193 1.46 9.31 -24.22
N LYS A 194 2.50 9.85 -24.87
CA LYS A 194 3.42 9.09 -25.72
C LYS A 194 4.77 9.78 -25.82
N PHE A 195 5.82 9.01 -26.09
CA PHE A 195 7.09 9.58 -26.57
C PHE A 195 7.27 9.36 -28.07
N SER A 196 8.20 10.10 -28.67
CA SER A 196 8.47 10.05 -30.10
C SER A 196 8.90 8.64 -30.54
N ASN A 197 8.23 8.11 -31.55
CA ASN A 197 8.48 6.78 -32.16
C ASN A 197 8.09 5.56 -31.31
N GLU A 198 7.28 5.72 -30.27
CA GLU A 198 6.79 4.60 -29.43
C GLU A 198 6.10 3.47 -30.23
N GLN A 199 5.50 3.78 -31.38
CA GLN A 199 4.71 2.82 -32.16
C GLN A 199 5.44 2.18 -33.36
N GLY A 200 6.74 2.42 -33.57
CA GLY A 200 7.48 1.86 -34.72
C GLY A 200 6.95 2.27 -36.11
N LYS A 201 5.86 3.05 -36.17
CA LYS A 201 5.43 3.81 -37.33
C LYS A 201 6.13 5.16 -37.26
N GLU A 202 6.75 5.58 -38.36
CA GLU A 202 6.89 7.00 -38.64
C GLU A 202 5.47 7.57 -38.56
N GLY A 203 5.11 8.11 -37.40
CA GLY A 203 3.94 8.96 -37.29
C GLY A 203 4.10 10.09 -38.31
N PRO A 204 2.99 10.68 -38.81
CA PRO A 204 3.09 11.82 -39.71
C PRO A 204 4.05 12.82 -39.07
N ILE A 205 5.08 13.15 -39.83
CA ILE A 205 6.18 14.08 -39.51
C ILE A 205 5.61 15.22 -38.64
N GLY A 206 5.80 15.15 -37.31
CA GLY A 206 5.32 16.19 -36.39
C GLY A 206 4.67 15.79 -35.05
N GLY A 207 4.50 14.50 -34.70
CA GLY A 207 3.98 14.13 -33.38
C GLY A 207 4.94 14.49 -32.24
N THR A 208 4.72 15.63 -31.57
CA THR A 208 5.51 16.03 -30.39
C THR A 208 5.28 15.04 -29.25
N SER A 209 6.37 14.55 -28.63
CA SER A 209 6.28 13.77 -27.39
C SER A 209 5.42 14.51 -26.36
N LYS A 210 4.49 13.82 -25.71
CA LYS A 210 3.69 14.33 -24.60
C LYS A 210 3.92 13.40 -23.41
N LEU A 211 4.96 13.70 -22.64
CA LEU A 211 5.30 13.00 -21.41
C LEU A 211 4.86 13.84 -20.20
N PRO A 212 4.25 13.23 -19.17
CA PRO A 212 3.74 13.95 -18.01
C PRO A 212 4.90 14.60 -17.25
N GLN A 213 4.82 15.89 -16.95
CA GLN A 213 5.75 16.55 -16.05
C GLN A 213 5.38 16.29 -14.59
N ILE A 214 6.25 16.71 -13.66
CA ILE A 214 5.97 16.58 -12.23
C ILE A 214 4.70 17.35 -11.86
N GLU A 215 4.51 18.52 -12.46
CA GLU A 215 3.32 19.34 -12.26
C GLU A 215 2.05 18.59 -12.67
N ASP A 216 2.07 17.85 -13.78
CA ASP A 216 0.92 17.04 -14.23
C ASP A 216 0.56 15.94 -13.22
N LEU A 217 1.58 15.32 -12.61
CA LEU A 217 1.44 14.23 -11.63
C LEU A 217 1.06 14.70 -10.22
N THR A 218 1.35 15.96 -9.89
CA THR A 218 1.19 16.49 -8.53
C THR A 218 0.07 17.51 -8.40
N LYS A 219 -0.53 17.94 -9.51
CA LYS A 219 -1.61 18.94 -9.52
C LYS A 219 -2.78 18.56 -8.62
N GLU A 220 -3.18 17.29 -8.60
CA GLU A 220 -4.29 16.78 -7.75
C GLU A 220 -4.04 16.87 -6.24
N TYR A 221 -2.79 17.16 -5.82
CA TYR A 221 -2.43 17.34 -4.40
C TYR A 221 -2.36 18.80 -3.96
N GLN A 222 -2.57 19.73 -4.90
CA GLN A 222 -2.61 21.17 -4.66
C GLN A 222 -4.02 21.60 -4.21
N GLU A 223 -4.09 22.73 -3.51
CA GLU A 223 -5.37 23.32 -3.12
C GLU A 223 -6.20 23.67 -4.37
N ASN A 224 -7.42 23.14 -4.46
CA ASN A 224 -8.30 23.23 -5.64
C ASN A 224 -7.72 22.63 -6.94
N GLY A 225 -6.68 21.80 -6.83
CA GLY A 225 -6.10 21.11 -7.97
C GLY A 225 -6.92 19.90 -8.40
N SER A 226 -7.01 19.67 -9.71
CA SER A 226 -7.61 18.46 -10.29
C SER A 226 -6.56 17.64 -11.01
N SER A 227 -6.81 16.34 -11.15
CA SER A 227 -5.97 15.48 -11.98
C SER A 227 -5.90 15.96 -13.43
N MET A 228 -4.79 15.72 -14.10
CA MET A 228 -4.58 16.03 -15.51
C MET A 228 -4.87 14.85 -16.43
N PHE A 229 -5.23 13.70 -15.87
CA PHE A 229 -5.27 12.44 -16.60
C PHE A 229 -6.70 11.99 -16.93
N TRP A 230 -6.87 11.56 -18.17
CA TRP A 230 -8.15 11.13 -18.71
C TRP A 230 -8.02 9.81 -19.47
N VAL A 231 -9.10 9.03 -19.45
CA VAL A 231 -9.27 7.79 -20.23
C VAL A 231 -10.67 7.76 -20.81
N LYS A 232 -10.89 6.92 -21.83
CA LYS A 232 -12.24 6.67 -22.36
C LYS A 232 -12.84 5.42 -21.72
N ASN A 233 -14.09 5.50 -21.28
CA ASN A 233 -14.86 4.32 -20.92
C ASN A 233 -15.36 3.59 -22.18
N ASN A 234 -16.01 2.43 -22.02
CA ASN A 234 -16.62 1.67 -23.11
C ASN A 234 -17.64 2.44 -23.96
N ASP A 235 -18.28 3.48 -23.39
CA ASP A 235 -19.21 4.35 -24.11
C ASP A 235 -18.50 5.45 -24.93
N GLY A 236 -17.17 5.51 -24.87
CA GLY A 236 -16.35 6.52 -25.53
C GLY A 236 -16.29 7.86 -24.78
N GLU A 237 -16.87 7.95 -23.58
CA GLU A 237 -16.86 9.14 -22.74
C GLU A 237 -15.51 9.29 -22.03
N PHE A 238 -15.02 10.53 -21.96
CA PHE A 238 -13.84 10.84 -21.18
C PHE A 238 -14.16 10.87 -19.68
N LYS A 239 -13.41 10.06 -18.92
CA LYS A 239 -13.44 10.03 -17.46
C LYS A 239 -12.09 10.47 -16.93
N GLN A 240 -12.12 11.36 -15.94
CA GLN A 240 -10.92 11.84 -15.26
C GLN A 240 -10.49 10.79 -14.24
N ILE A 241 -9.19 10.50 -14.17
CA ILE A 241 -8.62 9.49 -13.27
C ILE A 241 -7.45 10.08 -12.50
N SER A 242 -7.08 9.48 -11.37
CA SER A 242 -5.92 9.95 -10.59
C SER A 242 -4.60 9.76 -11.34
N ALA A 243 -3.55 10.49 -10.92
CA ALA A 243 -2.21 10.28 -11.46
C ALA A 243 -1.72 8.84 -11.25
N LYS A 244 -1.98 8.24 -10.08
CA LYS A 244 -1.60 6.85 -9.79
C LYS A 244 -2.30 5.85 -10.70
N THR A 245 -3.60 6.03 -10.93
CA THR A 245 -4.37 5.19 -11.86
C THR A 245 -3.85 5.34 -13.28
N ALA A 246 -3.49 6.55 -13.70
CA ALA A 246 -2.90 6.78 -15.02
C ALA A 246 -1.56 6.06 -15.19
N LEU A 247 -0.70 6.09 -14.16
CA LEU A 247 0.55 5.33 -14.15
C LEU A 247 0.29 3.81 -14.22
N TYR A 248 -0.63 3.30 -13.40
CA TYR A 248 -1.03 1.88 -13.43
C TYR A 248 -1.44 1.45 -14.84
N LEU A 249 -2.33 2.20 -15.48
CA LEU A 249 -2.81 1.89 -16.82
C LEU A 249 -1.72 2.01 -17.88
N ARG A 250 -0.81 3.00 -17.73
CA ARG A 250 0.31 3.17 -18.65
C ARG A 250 1.32 2.03 -18.55
N PHE A 251 1.55 1.51 -17.36
CA PHE A 251 2.55 0.48 -17.09
C PHE A 251 1.90 -0.85 -16.66
N GLN A 252 0.71 -1.16 -17.17
CA GLN A 252 -0.09 -2.30 -16.70
C GLN A 252 0.68 -3.61 -16.74
N ASP A 253 1.41 -3.86 -17.83
CA ASP A 253 2.24 -5.07 -18.00
C ASP A 253 3.33 -5.17 -16.91
N TYR A 254 4.16 -4.13 -16.76
CA TYR A 254 5.18 -4.06 -15.71
C TYR A 254 4.59 -4.15 -14.30
N PHE A 255 3.44 -3.52 -14.08
CA PHE A 255 2.75 -3.51 -12.81
C PHE A 255 2.30 -4.91 -12.42
N GLU A 256 1.60 -5.61 -13.32
CA GLU A 256 1.06 -6.94 -13.09
C GLU A 256 2.16 -8.00 -13.03
N SER A 257 3.18 -7.88 -13.89
CA SER A 257 4.24 -8.89 -14.00
C SER A 257 5.34 -8.75 -12.94
N LYS A 258 5.49 -7.58 -12.30
CA LYS A 258 6.61 -7.32 -11.40
C LYS A 258 6.19 -6.70 -10.06
N LEU A 259 5.48 -5.57 -10.09
CA LEU A 259 5.15 -4.86 -8.85
C LEU A 259 4.12 -5.62 -8.00
N LEU A 260 3.12 -6.24 -8.62
CA LEU A 260 2.16 -7.08 -7.91
C LEU A 260 2.82 -8.37 -7.38
N GLU A 261 3.70 -8.99 -8.17
CA GLU A 261 4.44 -10.17 -7.72
C GLU A 261 5.25 -9.89 -6.45
N ASP A 262 5.94 -8.75 -6.39
CA ASP A 262 6.76 -8.34 -5.25
C ASP A 262 5.94 -8.09 -3.96
N ILE A 263 4.62 -7.90 -4.05
CA ILE A 263 3.73 -7.75 -2.87
C ILE A 263 2.95 -9.03 -2.53
N ASN A 264 2.92 -10.03 -3.42
CA ASN A 264 2.13 -11.26 -3.24
C ASN A 264 2.52 -12.04 -1.98
N ASP A 265 3.82 -12.05 -1.64
CA ASP A 265 4.34 -12.70 -0.43
C ASP A 265 3.79 -12.10 0.87
N ASN A 266 3.28 -10.87 0.80
CA ASN A 266 2.76 -10.12 1.93
C ASN A 266 1.23 -10.10 1.99
N LEU A 267 0.53 -10.55 0.95
CA LEU A 267 -0.94 -10.50 0.88
C LEU A 267 -1.59 -11.29 2.01
N LEU A 268 -1.10 -12.50 2.30
CA LEU A 268 -1.58 -13.31 3.42
C LEU A 268 -1.52 -12.54 4.74
N THR A 269 -0.37 -11.96 5.02
CA THR A 269 -0.14 -11.20 6.25
C THR A 269 -0.98 -9.94 6.29
N ASN A 270 -1.15 -9.22 5.18
CA ASN A 270 -2.03 -8.06 5.09
C ASN A 270 -3.48 -8.42 5.40
N SER A 271 -3.99 -9.51 4.81
CA SER A 271 -5.35 -10.01 5.07
C SER A 271 -5.54 -10.39 6.55
N TYR A 272 -4.55 -11.02 7.16
CA TYR A 272 -4.54 -11.32 8.59
C TYR A 272 -4.55 -10.05 9.44
N LEU A 273 -3.63 -9.11 9.17
CA LEU A 273 -3.52 -7.84 9.89
C LEU A 273 -4.83 -7.06 9.85
N LYS A 274 -5.44 -6.91 8.66
CA LYS A 274 -6.73 -6.23 8.48
C LYS A 274 -7.84 -6.88 9.30
N SER A 275 -7.93 -8.21 9.27
CA SER A 275 -8.99 -8.96 9.97
C SER A 275 -8.92 -8.85 11.50
N THR A 276 -7.74 -8.57 12.06
CA THR A 276 -7.48 -8.58 13.50
C THR A 276 -7.43 -7.18 14.12
N MET A 277 -7.53 -6.11 13.31
CA MET A 277 -7.48 -4.72 13.79
C MET A 277 -8.54 -4.41 14.85
N PHE A 278 -9.74 -4.97 14.70
CA PHE A 278 -10.89 -4.59 15.51
C PHE A 278 -11.60 -5.81 16.11
N ASP A 279 -12.00 -5.67 17.36
CA ASP A 279 -12.91 -6.61 18.03
C ASP A 279 -14.33 -6.04 17.96
N THR A 280 -15.29 -6.80 17.45
CA THR A 280 -16.69 -6.39 17.53
C THR A 280 -17.23 -6.61 18.95
N LYS A 281 -17.80 -5.57 19.57
CA LYS A 281 -18.41 -5.66 20.91
C LYS A 281 -19.81 -5.09 20.91
N THR A 282 -20.64 -5.66 21.77
CA THR A 282 -21.97 -5.13 22.07
C THR A 282 -21.85 -4.12 23.22
N PHE A 283 -22.39 -2.91 23.04
CA PHE A 283 -22.33 -1.81 23.99
C PHE A 283 -23.67 -1.06 24.04
N GLY A 284 -23.91 -0.33 25.13
CA GLY A 284 -25.16 0.40 25.34
C GLY A 284 -26.41 -0.50 25.26
N ASP A 285 -27.46 0.01 24.62
CA ASP A 285 -28.73 -0.69 24.37
C ASP A 285 -28.61 -1.73 23.23
N ASN A 286 -27.68 -2.68 23.38
CA ASN A 286 -27.45 -3.79 22.44
C ASN A 286 -26.95 -3.36 21.05
N GLN A 287 -26.27 -2.21 20.96
CA GLN A 287 -25.61 -1.76 19.73
C GLN A 287 -24.29 -2.50 19.55
N LYS A 288 -23.92 -2.85 18.32
CA LYS A 288 -22.64 -3.49 18.01
C LYS A 288 -21.74 -2.53 17.26
N ALA A 289 -20.47 -2.44 17.66
CA ALA A 289 -19.48 -1.62 16.98
C ALA A 289 -18.10 -2.29 17.00
N PRO A 290 -17.21 -1.93 16.06
CA PRO A 290 -15.82 -2.32 16.08
C PRO A 290 -15.04 -1.49 17.12
N PHE A 291 -14.36 -2.17 18.04
CA PHE A 291 -13.46 -1.59 19.04
C PHE A 291 -12.02 -1.88 18.65
N ILE A 292 -11.10 -0.98 18.97
CA ILE A 292 -9.67 -1.16 18.71
C ILE A 292 -9.17 -2.42 19.45
N ASN A 293 -8.50 -3.31 18.71
CA ASN A 293 -7.77 -4.44 19.29
C ASN A 293 -6.30 -4.05 19.52
N PRO A 294 -5.90 -3.65 20.74
CA PRO A 294 -4.54 -3.20 21.02
C PRO A 294 -3.51 -4.34 20.91
N SER A 295 -3.96 -5.60 20.98
CA SER A 295 -3.11 -6.78 20.81
C SER A 295 -2.82 -7.11 19.35
N SER A 296 -3.54 -6.53 18.39
CA SER A 296 -3.23 -6.70 16.99
C SER A 296 -1.85 -6.10 16.67
N ALA A 297 -1.11 -6.73 15.75
CA ALA A 297 0.18 -6.20 15.29
C ALA A 297 0.03 -4.80 14.67
N MET A 298 -1.13 -4.50 14.08
CA MET A 298 -1.46 -3.18 13.55
C MET A 298 -1.38 -2.06 14.58
N PHE A 299 -1.80 -2.31 15.82
CA PHE A 299 -1.76 -1.29 16.88
C PHE A 299 -0.50 -1.42 17.74
N SER A 300 -0.16 -2.64 18.17
CA SER A 300 0.99 -2.88 19.05
C SER A 300 2.34 -2.52 18.44
N LYS A 301 2.52 -2.64 17.12
CA LYS A 301 3.78 -2.28 16.44
C LYS A 301 3.84 -0.84 15.96
N THR A 302 2.72 -0.13 15.84
CA THR A 302 2.68 1.22 15.24
C THR A 302 2.67 2.34 16.25
N GLN A 303 2.08 2.14 17.43
CA GLN A 303 1.97 3.18 18.45
C GLN A 303 1.79 2.61 19.86
N THR A 304 2.15 3.38 20.88
CA THR A 304 1.90 2.99 22.27
C THR A 304 0.42 3.20 22.64
N LEU A 305 -0.26 2.13 23.08
CA LEU A 305 -1.66 2.16 23.56
C LEU A 305 -1.85 1.70 25.02
N ASN A 306 -0.84 1.07 25.61
CA ASN A 306 -0.94 0.38 26.91
C ASN A 306 -0.55 1.25 28.11
N GLU A 307 -0.27 2.52 27.90
CA GLU A 307 0.12 3.46 28.95
C GLU A 307 -1.05 3.70 29.91
N THR A 308 -0.80 3.54 31.21
CA THR A 308 -1.84 3.54 32.25
C THR A 308 -2.22 4.95 32.71
N SER A 309 -1.29 5.90 32.56
CA SER A 309 -1.50 7.30 32.91
C SER A 309 -2.13 8.08 31.76
N ILE A 310 -3.19 8.84 32.05
CA ILE A 310 -3.79 9.78 31.09
C ILE A 310 -2.83 10.93 30.73
N ASN A 311 -1.71 11.11 31.44
CA ASN A 311 -0.76 12.20 31.22
C ASN A 311 0.51 11.77 30.47
N GLU A 312 0.60 10.56 29.93
CA GLU A 312 1.77 10.13 29.17
C GLU A 312 1.69 10.55 27.69
N TYR A 313 2.85 10.82 27.10
CA TYR A 313 3.00 11.15 25.69
C TYR A 313 3.10 9.87 24.88
N TRP A 314 2.20 9.72 23.91
CA TRP A 314 2.25 8.58 23.02
C TRP A 314 3.42 8.65 22.05
N LYS A 315 3.95 7.49 21.75
CA LYS A 315 5.01 7.31 20.76
C LYS A 315 4.43 6.65 19.53
N SER A 316 4.88 7.12 18.38
CA SER A 316 4.61 6.48 17.10
C SER A 316 5.89 5.79 16.65
N ASN A 317 5.74 4.58 16.11
CA ASN A 317 6.82 3.83 15.50
C ASN A 317 6.85 4.02 13.97
N VAL A 318 5.81 4.65 13.41
CA VAL A 318 5.67 4.89 11.97
C VAL A 318 6.13 6.31 11.64
N LYS A 319 7.13 6.45 10.78
CA LYS A 319 7.67 7.74 10.35
C LYS A 319 7.64 7.84 8.84
N MET A 320 7.08 8.92 8.32
CA MET A 320 7.30 9.36 6.95
C MET A 320 8.39 10.43 6.95
N VAL A 321 9.30 10.38 5.97
CA VAL A 321 10.51 11.21 5.96
C VAL A 321 10.69 11.87 4.60
N TRP A 322 10.99 13.16 4.61
CA TRP A 322 11.40 13.95 3.45
C TRP A 322 12.73 14.65 3.71
N THR A 323 13.49 14.92 2.65
CA THR A 323 14.68 15.76 2.70
C THR A 323 14.61 16.90 1.70
N LEU A 324 14.96 18.09 2.16
CA LEU A 324 15.28 19.22 1.28
C LEU A 324 16.79 19.38 1.26
N LYS A 325 17.38 19.23 0.07
CA LYS A 325 18.83 19.27 -0.10
C LYS A 325 19.30 20.69 -0.42
N PHE A 326 20.37 21.15 0.21
CA PHE A 326 20.94 22.48 0.01
C PHE A 326 22.41 22.40 -0.39
N ASP A 327 22.83 23.33 -1.27
CA ASP A 327 24.23 23.59 -1.57
C ASP A 327 24.84 24.47 -0.47
N ILE A 328 25.83 23.93 0.24
CA ILE A 328 26.51 24.58 1.35
C ILE A 328 27.97 24.92 1.02
N THR A 329 28.34 24.99 -0.26
CA THR A 329 29.69 25.39 -0.70
C THR A 329 30.06 26.81 -0.27
N LYS A 330 29.06 27.69 -0.10
CA LYS A 330 29.25 29.04 0.45
C LYS A 330 29.30 28.99 1.98
N ALA A 331 30.30 29.63 2.57
CA ALA A 331 30.53 29.62 4.02
C ALA A 331 29.31 30.08 4.86
N GLU A 332 28.47 30.97 4.33
CA GLU A 332 27.30 31.52 5.04
C GLU A 332 25.99 30.73 4.82
N ALA A 333 25.97 29.74 3.91
CA ALA A 333 24.74 29.05 3.51
C ALA A 333 24.02 28.40 4.70
N ILE A 334 24.77 27.65 5.53
CA ILE A 334 24.22 27.02 6.74
C ILE A 334 23.66 28.07 7.70
N THR A 335 24.36 29.19 7.91
CA THR A 335 23.91 30.27 8.79
C THR A 335 22.64 30.92 8.27
N ASN A 336 22.54 31.18 6.97
CA ASN A 336 21.37 31.79 6.36
C ASN A 336 20.15 30.88 6.42
N ILE A 337 20.30 29.59 6.10
CA ILE A 337 19.21 28.62 6.17
C ILE A 337 18.71 28.46 7.62
N ASN A 338 19.62 28.33 8.59
CA ASN A 338 19.24 28.26 10.00
C ASN A 338 18.55 29.55 10.47
N LYS A 339 18.99 30.72 10.01
CA LYS A 339 18.33 32.00 10.30
C LYS A 339 16.90 32.03 9.76
N VAL A 340 16.71 31.63 8.50
CA VAL A 340 15.38 31.54 7.87
C VAL A 340 14.44 30.63 8.68
N ILE A 341 14.92 29.50 9.18
CA ILE A 341 14.13 28.59 10.05
C ILE A 341 13.86 29.25 11.42
N ASN A 342 14.88 29.82 12.05
CA ASN A 342 14.79 30.45 13.38
C ASN A 342 13.83 31.65 13.43
N ASP A 343 13.64 32.33 12.30
CA ASP A 343 12.71 33.45 12.15
C ASP A 343 11.23 32.99 12.08
N LYS A 344 10.97 31.69 11.83
CA LYS A 344 9.62 31.08 11.71
C LYS A 344 9.07 30.55 13.03
N LYS A 345 9.10 31.38 14.08
CA LYS A 345 8.59 31.03 15.43
C LYS A 345 7.08 30.85 15.50
N ASP A 346 6.35 31.35 14.50
CA ASP A 346 4.91 31.16 14.31
C ASP A 346 4.57 29.82 13.65
N LEU A 347 5.57 29.14 13.07
CA LEU A 347 5.44 27.84 12.45
C LEU A 347 6.05 26.71 13.29
N LEU A 348 7.24 26.93 13.86
CA LEU A 348 8.05 25.90 14.51
C LEU A 348 8.39 26.28 15.96
N ASN A 349 8.33 25.29 16.84
CA ASN A 349 9.03 25.36 18.11
C ASN A 349 10.53 25.20 17.86
N ILE A 350 11.27 26.31 17.81
CA ILE A 350 12.71 26.33 17.47
C ILE A 350 13.58 25.49 18.42
N SER A 351 13.14 25.29 19.66
CA SER A 351 13.88 24.48 20.63
C SER A 351 13.90 23.00 20.22
N SER A 352 12.74 22.46 19.85
CA SER A 352 12.56 21.04 19.51
C SER A 352 12.63 20.76 18.01
N GLY A 353 12.27 21.72 17.16
CA GLY A 353 12.05 21.56 15.72
C GLY A 353 10.64 21.10 15.36
N ALA A 354 9.74 20.92 16.33
CA ALA A 354 8.37 20.49 16.10
C ALA A 354 7.52 21.61 15.47
N LEU A 355 6.58 21.23 14.62
CA LEU A 355 5.54 22.13 14.11
C LEU A 355 4.60 22.56 15.23
N ILE A 356 4.17 23.81 15.16
CA ILE A 356 3.10 24.34 16.01
C ILE A 356 1.77 23.72 15.56
N LYS A 357 0.89 23.44 16.53
CA LYS A 357 -0.43 22.84 16.28
C LYS A 357 -1.20 23.60 15.18
N GLY A 358 -1.82 22.84 14.27
CA GLY A 358 -2.60 23.40 13.16
C GLY A 358 -1.78 23.85 11.95
N LYS A 359 -0.46 23.61 11.96
CA LYS A 359 0.43 23.84 10.82
C LYS A 359 0.69 22.55 10.05
N SER A 360 1.07 22.69 8.79
CA SER A 360 1.31 21.59 7.84
C SER A 360 2.80 21.43 7.56
N ILE A 361 3.24 20.20 7.23
CA ILE A 361 4.59 19.98 6.69
C ILE A 361 4.80 20.70 5.35
N LYS A 362 3.73 20.99 4.59
CA LYS A 362 3.78 21.81 3.36
C LYS A 362 4.25 23.23 3.67
N ASP A 363 3.90 23.77 4.83
CA ASP A 363 4.34 25.10 5.27
C ASP A 363 5.86 25.16 5.47
N ILE A 364 6.47 24.06 5.94
CA ILE A 364 7.95 23.95 6.07
C ILE A 364 8.60 24.04 4.71
N VAL A 365 8.10 23.29 3.72
CA VAL A 365 8.62 23.33 2.34
C VAL A 365 8.45 24.75 1.77
N GLY A 366 7.30 25.37 2.03
CA GLY A 366 6.97 26.72 1.60
C GLY A 366 7.92 27.82 2.10
N ILE A 367 8.62 27.62 3.23
CA ILE A 367 9.66 28.55 3.72
C ILE A 367 10.70 28.84 2.64
N PHE A 368 11.05 27.83 1.84
CA PHE A 368 12.20 27.88 0.94
C PHE A 368 11.85 28.17 -0.52
N ASN A 369 10.62 28.64 -0.80
CA ASN A 369 10.23 29.11 -2.13
C ASN A 369 10.90 30.44 -2.53
N GLY A 370 11.53 31.13 -1.58
CA GLY A 370 12.18 32.43 -1.73
C GLY A 370 13.67 32.36 -2.12
N THR A 371 14.54 32.94 -1.30
CA THR A 371 15.97 33.18 -1.62
C THR A 371 16.88 31.98 -1.38
N GLU A 372 16.68 31.24 -0.28
CA GLU A 372 17.48 30.04 0.04
C GLU A 372 16.75 28.80 -0.49
N LYS A 373 16.84 28.55 -1.81
CA LYS A 373 16.12 27.43 -2.43
C LYS A 373 16.88 26.12 -2.28
N PRO A 374 16.20 25.00 -1.96
CA PRO A 374 16.82 23.69 -2.06
C PRO A 374 17.21 23.40 -3.51
N ILE A 375 18.30 22.64 -3.68
CA ILE A 375 18.68 22.13 -4.99
C ILE A 375 17.72 21.02 -5.41
N LYS A 376 17.52 20.89 -6.71
CA LYS A 376 16.74 19.78 -7.25
C LYS A 376 17.50 18.47 -7.06
N ASP A 377 17.01 17.62 -6.17
CA ASP A 377 17.52 16.27 -6.01
C ASP A 377 16.75 15.31 -6.92
N ASN A 378 17.42 14.78 -7.95
CA ASN A 378 16.84 13.80 -8.86
C ASN A 378 16.88 12.36 -8.28
N LYS A 379 17.39 12.17 -7.06
CA LYS A 379 17.43 10.87 -6.39
C LYS A 379 16.20 10.61 -5.50
N THR A 380 15.42 11.65 -5.19
CA THR A 380 14.28 11.57 -4.28
C THR A 380 12.96 11.58 -5.04
N ALA A 381 11.95 10.90 -4.47
CA ALA A 381 10.64 10.79 -5.07
C ALA A 381 9.72 11.92 -4.61
N TYR A 382 8.54 11.99 -5.22
CA TYR A 382 7.38 12.67 -4.65
C TYR A 382 6.53 11.64 -3.90
N ASP A 383 5.96 12.04 -2.75
CA ASP A 383 5.07 11.14 -2.03
C ASP A 383 3.66 11.09 -2.63
N SER A 384 2.99 9.95 -2.49
CA SER A 384 1.69 9.65 -3.07
C SER A 384 0.48 10.18 -2.27
N TYR A 385 0.71 10.91 -1.17
CA TYR A 385 -0.33 11.36 -0.24
C TYR A 385 -0.51 12.88 -0.24
N PHE A 386 0.61 13.60 -0.22
CA PHE A 386 0.70 15.05 -0.09
C PHE A 386 1.34 15.73 -1.32
N GLY A 387 1.91 14.95 -2.24
CA GLY A 387 2.56 15.45 -3.45
C GLY A 387 3.82 16.27 -3.17
N LEU A 388 4.54 15.97 -2.08
CA LEU A 388 5.74 16.70 -1.67
C LEU A 388 7.02 16.05 -2.23
N GLN A 389 7.91 16.88 -2.76
CA GLN A 389 9.24 16.47 -3.19
C GLN A 389 10.12 16.07 -2.00
N GLY A 390 11.11 15.21 -2.25
CA GLY A 390 12.13 14.89 -1.26
C GLY A 390 11.79 13.65 -0.45
N PHE A 391 10.70 12.97 -0.79
CA PHE A 391 10.23 11.81 -0.06
C PHE A 391 11.27 10.70 -0.09
N GLN A 392 11.69 10.28 1.10
CA GLN A 392 12.58 9.14 1.29
C GLN A 392 11.78 7.85 1.41
N GLY A 393 10.62 7.91 2.08
CA GLY A 393 9.75 6.76 2.29
C GLY A 393 9.08 6.76 3.65
N LEU A 394 8.30 5.71 3.90
CA LEU A 394 7.72 5.36 5.18
C LEU A 394 8.58 4.26 5.84
N THR A 395 8.89 4.44 7.12
CA THR A 395 9.61 3.44 7.93
C THR A 395 8.82 3.12 9.19
N ILE A 396 8.93 1.87 9.66
CA ILE A 396 8.31 1.39 10.89
C ILE A 396 9.40 0.81 11.77
N TYR A 397 9.49 1.26 13.02
CA TYR A 397 10.49 0.79 13.97
C TYR A 397 9.87 -0.15 15.01
N ASP A 398 10.52 -1.28 15.26
CA ASP A 398 10.23 -2.16 16.39
C ASP A 398 11.42 -2.13 17.36
N GLY A 399 11.27 -1.31 18.41
CA GLY A 399 12.35 -1.00 19.35
C GLY A 399 13.55 -0.39 18.63
N GLU A 400 14.68 -1.11 18.64
CA GLU A 400 15.92 -0.61 18.05
C GLU A 400 16.06 -0.89 16.54
N ASN A 401 15.18 -1.69 15.95
CA ASN A 401 15.31 -2.14 14.56
C ASN A 401 14.20 -1.57 13.69
N ALA A 402 14.46 -1.37 12.41
CA ALA A 402 13.39 -1.15 11.44
C ALA A 402 12.73 -2.49 11.08
N ILE A 403 11.42 -2.48 10.85
CA ILE A 403 10.70 -3.61 10.25
C ILE A 403 10.95 -3.58 8.74
N GLY A 404 11.58 -4.63 8.23
CA GLY A 404 12.02 -4.68 6.84
C GLY A 404 13.18 -3.71 6.56
N GLU A 405 13.31 -3.28 5.30
CA GLU A 405 14.34 -2.34 4.89
C GLU A 405 13.90 -0.89 5.13
N SER A 406 14.68 -0.15 5.91
CA SER A 406 14.48 1.28 6.14
C SER A 406 14.93 2.07 4.89
N PRO A 407 14.09 2.93 4.30
CA PRO A 407 14.48 3.75 3.15
C PRO A 407 15.61 4.75 3.46
N ILE A 408 15.86 5.00 4.74
CA ILE A 408 16.91 5.90 5.23
C ILE A 408 18.04 5.15 5.93
N ALA A 409 18.14 3.83 5.73
CA ALA A 409 19.16 3.00 6.33
C ALA A 409 20.57 3.57 6.11
N GLY A 410 21.32 3.73 7.21
CA GLY A 410 22.69 4.22 7.19
C GLY A 410 22.85 5.73 6.97
N LYS A 411 21.76 6.48 6.87
CA LYS A 411 21.82 7.96 6.80
C LYS A 411 22.13 8.54 8.17
N ALA A 412 22.92 9.62 8.20
CA ALA A 412 23.40 10.24 9.44
C ALA A 412 22.28 10.74 10.38
N TYR A 413 21.07 10.96 9.87
CA TYR A 413 19.90 11.40 10.61
C TYR A 413 18.97 10.26 11.06
N GLU A 414 19.22 9.00 10.68
CA GLU A 414 18.32 7.87 10.94
C GLU A 414 18.01 7.66 12.42
N SER A 415 19.02 7.70 13.29
CA SER A 415 18.85 7.51 14.73
C SER A 415 17.97 8.61 15.36
N LYS A 416 18.01 9.82 14.81
CA LYS A 416 17.19 10.94 15.26
C LYS A 416 15.76 10.86 14.74
N VAL A 417 15.56 10.42 13.49
CA VAL A 417 14.23 10.14 12.94
C VAL A 417 13.54 9.05 13.77
N LYS A 418 14.26 7.96 14.07
CA LYS A 418 13.76 6.86 14.87
C LYS A 418 13.32 7.28 16.27
N SER A 419 14.09 8.11 16.95
CA SER A 419 13.77 8.58 18.31
C SER A 419 12.76 9.75 18.36
N TRP A 420 12.39 10.31 17.21
CA TRP A 420 11.54 11.50 17.13
C TRP A 420 10.06 11.22 17.47
N ASN A 421 9.55 11.88 18.52
CA ASN A 421 8.16 11.76 18.97
C ASN A 421 7.52 13.10 19.35
N ASN A 422 7.96 14.21 18.76
CA ASN A 422 7.48 15.57 19.08
C ASN A 422 6.36 16.06 18.15
N GLY A 423 5.63 15.17 17.47
CA GLY A 423 4.70 15.53 16.39
C GLY A 423 5.41 15.80 15.05
N PRO A 424 4.74 16.34 14.02
CA PRO A 424 5.37 16.70 12.75
C PRO A 424 6.47 17.76 12.94
N GLY A 425 7.54 17.76 12.12
CA GLY A 425 8.56 18.81 12.23
C GLY A 425 9.86 18.55 11.49
N ILE A 426 10.91 19.25 11.93
CA ILE A 426 12.27 19.19 11.37
C ILE A 426 13.22 18.54 12.39
N ILE A 427 13.97 17.54 11.94
CA ILE A 427 15.04 16.94 12.75
C ILE A 427 16.23 17.89 12.84
N LYS A 428 16.66 18.22 14.06
CA LYS A 428 17.85 19.03 14.29
C LYS A 428 19.13 18.19 14.23
N SER A 429 20.14 18.66 13.50
CA SER A 429 21.47 18.04 13.47
C SER A 429 22.30 18.32 14.74
N SER A 430 22.04 19.44 15.41
CA SER A 430 22.57 19.77 16.75
C SER A 430 21.61 20.70 17.50
N SER A 431 21.97 21.17 18.69
CA SER A 431 21.15 22.15 19.43
C SER A 431 20.90 23.45 18.65
N GLU A 432 21.82 23.81 17.76
CA GLU A 432 21.83 25.09 17.02
C GLU A 432 21.66 24.94 15.50
N ASN A 433 21.76 23.72 14.96
CA ASN A 433 21.73 23.47 13.53
C ASN A 433 20.60 22.50 13.13
N PHE A 434 19.87 22.85 12.08
CA PHE A 434 18.82 22.03 11.47
C PHE A 434 19.33 21.16 10.32
N LEU A 435 20.49 21.48 9.74
CA LEU A 435 21.00 20.80 8.55
C LEU A 435 21.96 19.66 8.91
N THR A 436 21.73 18.49 8.31
CA THR A 436 22.62 17.32 8.41
C THR A 436 23.51 17.26 7.18
N ILE A 437 24.83 17.29 7.34
CA ILE A 437 25.78 17.23 6.21
C ILE A 437 25.64 15.86 5.52
N ASP A 438 25.57 15.87 4.20
CA ASP A 438 25.50 14.66 3.39
C ASP A 438 26.82 13.88 3.51
N SER A 439 26.72 12.61 3.93
CA SER A 439 27.86 11.72 4.11
C SER A 439 28.57 11.36 2.80
N GLU A 440 27.86 11.41 1.67
CA GLU A 440 28.41 11.12 0.35
C GLU A 440 29.09 12.35 -0.28
N ASN A 441 28.64 13.57 0.08
CA ASN A 441 29.18 14.81 -0.45
C ASN A 441 28.98 15.98 0.52
N ASN A 442 30.06 16.37 1.17
CA ASN A 442 30.13 17.45 2.15
C ASN A 442 29.88 18.87 1.59
N ASN A 443 29.72 19.04 0.27
CA ASN A 443 29.22 20.28 -0.33
C ASN A 443 27.69 20.42 -0.19
N TYR A 444 27.00 19.37 0.24
CA TYR A 444 25.55 19.37 0.41
C TYR A 444 25.15 19.06 1.85
N ALA A 445 23.98 19.57 2.23
CA ALA A 445 23.35 19.21 3.49
C ALA A 445 21.83 19.06 3.32
N ASP A 446 21.26 18.17 4.12
CA ASP A 446 19.85 17.83 4.13
C ASP A 446 19.15 18.50 5.32
N LEU A 447 18.06 19.19 5.03
CA LEU A 447 17.02 19.50 6.01
C LEU A 447 16.04 18.32 6.05
N VAL A 448 15.93 17.67 7.20
CA VAL A 448 15.14 16.43 7.33
C VAL A 448 13.80 16.75 7.96
N ILE A 449 12.73 16.52 7.21
CA ILE A 449 11.34 16.70 7.65
C ILE A 449 10.80 15.32 8.03
N VAL A 450 10.14 15.24 9.17
CA VAL A 450 9.56 13.99 9.70
C VAL A 450 8.09 14.19 10.03
N LEU A 451 7.28 13.22 9.62
CA LEU A 451 5.87 13.12 9.99
C LEU A 451 5.64 11.77 10.70
N PRO A 452 5.54 11.78 12.04
CA PRO A 452 5.05 10.62 12.79
C PRO A 452 3.58 10.33 12.45
N ILE A 453 3.27 9.07 12.13
CA ILE A 453 1.90 8.63 11.91
C ILE A 453 1.39 7.92 13.15
N TYR A 454 0.38 8.50 13.80
CA TYR A 454 -0.34 7.86 14.90
C TYR A 454 -1.58 7.20 14.33
N MET A 455 -1.80 5.91 14.60
CA MET A 455 -2.98 5.20 14.10
C MET A 455 -4.27 5.81 14.64
N ILE A 456 -4.28 6.35 15.87
CA ILE A 456 -5.49 7.05 16.37
C ILE A 456 -5.80 8.29 15.55
N GLU A 457 -4.79 9.08 15.16
CA GLU A 457 -4.97 10.23 14.27
C GLU A 457 -5.45 9.79 12.89
N LEU A 458 -4.77 8.82 12.28
CA LEU A 458 -5.11 8.29 10.94
C LEU A 458 -6.54 7.76 10.87
N LEU A 459 -7.05 7.18 11.96
CA LEU A 459 -8.41 6.66 12.04
C LEU A 459 -9.47 7.73 12.40
N GLY A 460 -9.09 9.01 12.50
CA GLY A 460 -10.01 10.13 12.75
C GLY A 460 -10.16 10.55 14.22
N GLY A 461 -9.20 10.20 15.08
CA GLY A 461 -9.30 10.41 16.53
C GLY A 461 -9.30 11.88 16.96
N SER A 462 -8.74 12.79 16.17
CA SER A 462 -8.77 14.24 16.42
C SER A 462 -10.12 14.88 16.08
N GLY A 463 -10.97 14.22 15.29
CA GLY A 463 -12.23 14.76 14.78
C GLY A 463 -12.04 15.67 13.57
N THR A 464 -13.00 16.56 13.34
CA THR A 464 -12.98 17.51 12.20
C THR A 464 -11.92 18.58 12.39
N VAL A 465 -11.25 18.95 11.30
CA VAL A 465 -10.22 20.00 11.29
C VAL A 465 -10.88 21.34 10.99
N ASP A 466 -10.76 22.31 11.91
CA ASP A 466 -11.23 23.68 11.71
C ASP A 466 -10.59 24.30 10.44
N GLY A 467 -11.42 24.75 9.49
CA GLY A 467 -10.97 25.44 8.26
C GLY A 467 -10.87 24.57 7.00
N SER A 468 -11.34 23.33 7.02
CA SER A 468 -11.69 22.59 5.81
C SER A 468 -13.04 23.10 5.29
N ASN A 469 -13.24 23.13 3.95
CA ASN A 469 -14.40 23.71 3.26
C ASN A 469 -15.72 23.50 4.00
N GLU A 470 -16.63 24.48 3.96
CA GLU A 470 -17.96 24.48 4.63
C GLU A 470 -18.86 23.27 4.27
N ASP A 471 -18.45 22.44 3.31
CA ASP A 471 -19.09 21.16 2.92
C ASP A 471 -18.52 19.92 3.65
N ALA A 472 -17.42 20.02 4.42
CA ALA A 472 -16.80 18.91 5.14
C ALA A 472 -17.44 18.68 6.53
N ASN A 473 -18.75 18.40 6.54
CA ASN A 473 -19.50 18.06 7.75
C ASN A 473 -19.43 16.56 8.12
N GLU A 474 -18.62 15.77 7.41
CA GLU A 474 -18.48 14.33 7.69
C GLU A 474 -17.41 14.05 8.75
N ASP A 475 -17.82 13.36 9.80
CA ASP A 475 -16.94 12.84 10.85
C ASP A 475 -15.89 11.89 10.24
N PRO A 476 -14.58 12.20 10.34
CA PRO A 476 -13.50 11.45 9.69
C PRO A 476 -13.18 10.11 10.37
N THR A 477 -13.98 9.71 11.35
CA THR A 477 -13.82 8.44 12.05
C THR A 477 -13.92 7.27 11.07
N TYR A 478 -12.90 6.41 11.07
CA TYR A 478 -12.85 5.21 10.24
C TYR A 478 -14.12 4.37 10.41
N LYS A 479 -14.65 3.89 9.28
CA LYS A 479 -15.87 3.10 9.23
C LYS A 479 -15.67 1.78 8.51
N ILE A 480 -16.29 0.74 9.05
CA ILE A 480 -16.48 -0.53 8.34
C ILE A 480 -17.71 -0.36 7.46
N VAL A 481 -17.50 -0.35 6.15
CA VAL A 481 -18.58 -0.25 5.15
C VAL A 481 -19.00 -1.65 4.72
N GLY A 482 -20.30 -1.92 4.86
CA GLY A 482 -21.00 -3.12 4.47
C GLY A 482 -21.16 -3.26 2.96
N LYS A 483 -21.91 -4.27 2.54
CA LYS A 483 -22.25 -4.46 1.12
C LYS A 483 -23.48 -3.61 0.74
N GLY A 484 -24.44 -3.48 1.65
CA GLY A 484 -25.63 -2.66 1.45
C GLY A 484 -25.30 -1.16 1.49
N LYS A 485 -26.07 -0.36 0.73
CA LYS A 485 -25.83 1.09 0.57
C LYS A 485 -25.86 1.90 1.87
N ASP A 486 -26.58 1.42 2.88
CA ASP A 486 -26.76 2.09 4.18
C ASP A 486 -26.09 1.33 5.34
N GLU A 487 -25.21 0.39 5.03
CA GLU A 487 -24.53 -0.44 6.03
C GLU A 487 -23.16 0.13 6.35
N GLU A 488 -23.05 0.88 7.43
CA GLU A 488 -21.76 1.33 7.94
C GLU A 488 -21.71 1.29 9.47
N SER A 489 -20.52 1.04 10.02
CA SER A 489 -20.29 1.08 11.45
C SER A 489 -18.97 1.78 11.75
N LYS A 490 -19.04 2.89 12.49
CA LYS A 490 -17.87 3.65 12.94
C LYS A 490 -17.16 2.92 14.05
N ILE A 491 -15.83 2.98 14.05
CA ILE A 491 -15.04 2.43 15.14
C ILE A 491 -15.27 3.19 16.44
N LYS A 492 -15.12 2.47 17.55
CA LYS A 492 -14.99 3.02 18.89
C LYS A 492 -13.52 3.11 19.23
N PHE A 493 -13.07 4.29 19.64
CA PHE A 493 -11.71 4.55 20.10
C PHE A 493 -11.52 4.03 21.53
N SER A 494 -11.69 2.73 21.69
CA SER A 494 -11.53 2.02 22.95
C SER A 494 -11.31 0.54 22.69
N ASN A 495 -10.81 -0.16 23.70
CA ASN A 495 -10.79 -1.62 23.77
C ASN A 495 -11.80 -2.16 24.80
N THR A 496 -12.59 -1.32 25.48
CA THR A 496 -13.56 -1.73 26.50
C THR A 496 -14.93 -1.09 26.29
N ILE A 497 -15.98 -1.77 26.75
CA ILE A 497 -17.38 -1.31 26.61
C ILE A 497 -17.72 -0.19 27.60
N GLY A 498 -17.04 -0.13 28.77
CA GLY A 498 -17.37 0.81 29.84
C GLY A 498 -17.03 2.27 29.54
N ASN A 499 -16.09 2.52 28.62
CA ASN A 499 -15.80 3.83 28.05
C ASN A 499 -15.40 3.61 26.58
N ASP A 500 -16.26 3.99 25.63
CA ASP A 500 -16.07 3.75 24.20
C ASP A 500 -15.20 4.81 23.49
N SER A 501 -14.72 5.81 24.23
CA SER A 501 -13.91 6.93 23.74
C SER A 501 -12.56 7.10 24.43
N ILE A 502 -12.13 6.17 25.30
CA ILE A 502 -10.92 6.35 26.14
C ILE A 502 -9.64 6.70 25.35
N TYR A 503 -9.42 6.09 24.19
CA TYR A 503 -8.26 6.42 23.35
C TYR A 503 -8.42 7.78 22.67
N LYS A 504 -9.63 8.16 22.29
CA LYS A 504 -9.93 9.49 21.73
C LYS A 504 -9.74 10.58 22.78
N GLU A 505 -10.20 10.38 24.01
CA GLU A 505 -10.00 11.31 25.12
C GLU A 505 -8.52 11.51 25.44
N ARG A 506 -7.75 10.42 25.50
CA ARG A 506 -6.30 10.45 25.70
C ARG A 506 -5.57 11.15 24.55
N TRP A 507 -5.98 10.89 23.32
CA TRP A 507 -5.39 11.53 22.14
C TRP A 507 -5.61 13.04 22.12
N ASN A 508 -6.77 13.49 22.60
CA ASN A 508 -7.15 14.91 22.59
C ASN A 508 -6.79 15.66 23.88
N ASN A 509 -6.10 15.02 24.83
CA ASN A 509 -5.64 15.69 26.05
C ASN A 509 -4.56 16.74 25.76
N LYS A 510 -4.15 17.50 26.79
CA LYS A 510 -3.13 18.54 26.66
C LYS A 510 -1.75 18.03 26.18
N ASN A 511 -1.39 16.79 26.49
CA ASN A 511 -0.06 16.26 26.18
C ASN A 511 0.02 15.72 24.75
N ASN A 512 -0.97 14.93 24.33
CA ASN A 512 -1.00 14.33 22.99
C ASN A 512 -1.53 15.30 21.92
N SER A 513 -2.29 16.33 22.28
CA SER A 513 -2.75 17.33 21.30
C SER A 513 -1.64 18.15 20.63
N THR A 514 -0.42 18.15 21.19
CA THR A 514 0.75 18.72 20.52
C THR A 514 1.39 17.78 19.49
N LEU A 515 0.99 16.51 19.49
CA LEU A 515 1.45 15.47 18.55
C LEU A 515 0.57 15.37 17.31
N HIS A 516 -0.59 16.04 17.33
CA HIS A 516 -1.56 16.08 16.23
C HIS A 516 -0.90 16.59 14.95
N SER A 517 -1.23 15.97 13.83
CA SER A 517 -0.83 16.41 12.50
C SER A 517 -2.04 16.91 11.75
N LYS A 518 -1.99 18.17 11.30
CA LYS A 518 -3.00 18.71 10.39
C LYS A 518 -3.05 17.88 9.10
N ASP A 519 -1.89 17.51 8.56
CA ASP A 519 -1.77 16.75 7.31
C ASP A 519 -2.45 15.37 7.41
N VAL A 520 -2.25 14.64 8.50
CA VAL A 520 -2.87 13.32 8.70
C VAL A 520 -4.37 13.46 8.99
N ALA A 521 -4.77 14.48 9.76
CA ALA A 521 -6.18 14.75 10.06
C ALA A 521 -6.98 15.07 8.78
N GLU A 522 -6.43 15.91 7.89
CA GLU A 522 -7.04 16.22 6.60
C GLU A 522 -7.04 15.01 5.66
N LEU A 523 -5.96 14.21 5.65
CA LEU A 523 -5.91 12.96 4.90
C LEU A 523 -7.00 11.97 5.35
N ALA A 524 -7.28 11.88 6.65
CA ALA A 524 -8.28 10.99 7.22
C ALA A 524 -9.73 11.35 6.80
N GLN A 525 -9.99 12.58 6.33
CA GLN A 525 -11.29 12.98 5.79
C GLN A 525 -11.56 12.34 4.41
N ASN A 526 -10.53 11.89 3.70
CA ASN A 526 -10.68 11.17 2.44
C ASN A 526 -10.47 9.67 2.69
N SER A 527 -11.55 8.88 2.64
CA SER A 527 -11.50 7.44 2.93
C SER A 527 -10.57 6.65 2.00
N GLU A 528 -10.39 7.08 0.74
CA GLU A 528 -9.47 6.41 -0.17
C GLU A 528 -8.01 6.66 0.25
N LYS A 529 -7.64 7.90 0.55
CA LYS A 529 -6.29 8.24 1.02
C LYS A 529 -6.00 7.65 2.40
N GLN A 530 -7.00 7.65 3.29
CA GLN A 530 -6.93 7.00 4.60
C GLN A 530 -6.65 5.49 4.46
N ASN A 531 -7.44 4.79 3.64
CA ASN A 531 -7.24 3.37 3.37
C ASN A 531 -5.90 3.09 2.66
N ALA A 532 -5.47 3.96 1.74
CA ALA A 532 -4.19 3.81 1.06
C ALA A 532 -3.01 3.87 2.03
N LEU A 533 -2.98 4.86 2.95
CA LEU A 533 -1.92 4.96 3.95
C LEU A 533 -2.00 3.82 4.96
N LEU A 534 -3.20 3.39 5.34
CA LEU A 534 -3.40 2.24 6.19
C LEU A 534 -2.85 0.95 5.55
N ASN A 535 -3.13 0.71 4.26
CA ASN A 535 -2.60 -0.42 3.51
C ASN A 535 -1.07 -0.38 3.39
N GLN A 536 -0.49 0.82 3.23
CA GLN A 536 0.97 0.98 3.23
C GLN A 536 1.60 0.61 4.59
N ILE A 537 0.95 0.97 5.70
CA ILE A 537 1.39 0.59 7.05
C ILE A 537 1.25 -0.92 7.26
N MET A 538 0.12 -1.52 6.85
CA MET A 538 -0.07 -2.98 6.87
C MET A 538 1.06 -3.69 6.11
N TYR A 539 1.36 -3.22 4.90
CA TYR A 539 2.45 -3.76 4.10
C TYR A 539 3.81 -3.61 4.79
N GLY A 540 4.10 -2.46 5.43
CA GLY A 540 5.30 -2.30 6.23
C GLY A 540 5.40 -3.35 7.34
N ILE A 541 4.33 -3.55 8.10
CA ILE A 541 4.27 -4.54 9.20
C ILE A 541 4.33 -5.97 8.65
N SER A 542 3.81 -6.23 7.46
CA SER A 542 3.82 -7.56 6.86
C SER A 542 5.22 -8.12 6.59
N LYS A 543 6.24 -7.25 6.58
CA LYS A 543 7.66 -7.60 6.47
C LYS A 543 8.27 -8.05 7.80
N ASP A 544 7.54 -7.91 8.90
CA ASP A 544 7.92 -8.48 10.21
C ASP A 544 7.79 -10.00 10.17
N ALA A 545 8.90 -10.69 10.43
CA ALA A 545 8.95 -12.15 10.36
C ALA A 545 7.93 -12.80 11.31
N THR A 546 7.81 -12.32 12.55
CA THR A 546 6.87 -12.86 13.54
C THR A 546 5.41 -12.70 13.08
N SER A 547 5.04 -11.53 12.57
CA SER A 547 3.69 -11.26 12.06
C SER A 547 3.39 -12.12 10.82
N SER A 548 4.38 -12.26 9.92
CA SER A 548 4.26 -13.06 8.70
C SER A 548 4.13 -14.56 8.98
N GLU A 549 4.95 -15.09 9.89
CA GLU A 549 4.89 -16.50 10.31
C GLU A 549 3.56 -16.82 10.99
N LEU A 550 3.10 -15.96 11.91
CA LEU A 550 1.80 -16.14 12.57
C LEU A 550 0.64 -16.15 11.56
N ALA A 551 0.64 -15.19 10.62
CA ALA A 551 -0.38 -15.12 9.58
C ALA A 551 -0.38 -16.37 8.69
N LYS A 552 0.80 -16.82 8.25
CA LYS A 552 0.96 -18.05 7.47
C LYS A 552 0.43 -19.26 8.24
N THR A 553 0.81 -19.42 9.51
CA THR A 553 0.34 -20.52 10.34
C THR A 553 -1.18 -20.53 10.48
N ILE A 554 -1.79 -19.40 10.82
CA ILE A 554 -3.24 -19.30 11.01
C ILE A 554 -3.98 -19.58 9.69
N ILE A 555 -3.57 -18.95 8.59
CA ILE A 555 -4.30 -19.03 7.32
C ILE A 555 -4.09 -20.40 6.67
N TYR A 556 -2.86 -20.93 6.62
CA TYR A 556 -2.62 -22.24 6.04
C TYR A 556 -3.32 -23.33 6.82
N THR A 557 -3.23 -23.33 8.16
CA THR A 557 -3.94 -24.31 9.01
C THR A 557 -5.46 -24.25 8.80
N LYS A 558 -6.02 -23.05 8.58
CA LYS A 558 -7.47 -22.88 8.39
C LYS A 558 -7.98 -23.52 7.09
N TYR A 559 -7.16 -23.55 6.03
CA TYR A 559 -7.62 -23.92 4.69
C TYR A 559 -6.92 -25.13 4.09
N LEU A 560 -5.78 -25.54 4.62
CA LEU A 560 -5.00 -26.67 4.15
C LEU A 560 -4.89 -27.71 5.24
N ASP A 561 -5.04 -28.98 4.86
CA ASP A 561 -4.67 -30.11 5.69
C ASP A 561 -3.25 -30.56 5.33
N LYS A 562 -2.49 -31.01 6.32
CA LYS A 562 -1.15 -31.57 6.16
C LYS A 562 -1.15 -32.78 5.23
N ASP A 563 -2.24 -33.55 5.27
CA ASP A 563 -2.43 -34.76 4.48
C ASP A 563 -2.82 -34.52 3.02
N ASP A 564 -3.15 -33.26 2.70
CA ASP A 564 -3.65 -32.78 1.42
C ASP A 564 -2.55 -32.12 0.55
N VAL A 565 -1.33 -31.93 1.09
CA VAL A 565 -0.17 -31.38 0.35
C VAL A 565 0.75 -32.52 -0.13
N TYR A 566 0.52 -32.96 -1.36
CA TYR A 566 1.19 -34.13 -1.95
C TYR A 566 2.55 -33.85 -2.61
N TYR A 567 2.82 -32.60 -3.03
CA TYR A 567 4.09 -32.20 -3.62
C TYR A 567 5.13 -31.87 -2.54
N ALA A 568 6.29 -32.55 -2.55
CA ALA A 568 7.34 -32.34 -1.55
C ALA A 568 7.91 -30.91 -1.55
N GLY A 569 8.18 -30.32 -2.73
CA GLY A 569 8.71 -28.95 -2.79
C GLY A 569 7.74 -27.90 -2.24
N LEU A 570 6.44 -28.06 -2.48
CA LEU A 570 5.42 -27.22 -1.85
C LEU A 570 5.32 -27.50 -0.34
N TRP A 571 5.34 -28.77 0.06
CA TRP A 571 5.34 -29.16 1.47
C TRP A 571 6.53 -28.56 2.24
N ASP A 572 7.73 -28.56 1.66
CA ASP A 572 8.92 -28.01 2.30
C ASP A 572 8.82 -26.49 2.50
N LYS A 573 8.03 -25.81 1.66
CA LYS A 573 7.79 -24.35 1.74
C LYS A 573 6.65 -23.95 2.67
N ILE A 574 5.55 -24.72 2.71
CA ILE A 574 4.33 -24.31 3.44
C ILE A 574 3.94 -25.26 4.57
N GLY A 575 4.42 -26.49 4.55
CA GLY A 575 4.03 -27.55 5.48
C GLY A 575 4.45 -27.31 6.93
N THR A 576 5.52 -26.54 7.16
CA THR A 576 5.95 -26.10 8.49
C THR A 576 4.92 -25.22 9.20
N TYR A 577 4.02 -24.59 8.43
CA TYR A 577 2.99 -23.69 8.94
C TYR A 577 1.63 -24.38 9.15
N ILE A 578 1.43 -25.60 8.65
CA ILE A 578 0.14 -26.31 8.79
C ILE A 578 0.16 -27.13 10.08
N LYS A 579 -0.70 -26.77 11.04
CA LYS A 579 -0.87 -27.49 12.31
C LYS A 579 -1.96 -28.56 12.16
N SER A 580 -1.76 -29.74 12.76
CA SER A 580 -2.71 -30.85 12.80
C SER A 580 -3.34 -31.02 14.19
N GLU A 581 -4.46 -31.73 14.31
CA GLU A 581 -5.13 -31.99 15.60
C GLU A 581 -4.23 -32.73 16.62
N ASP A 582 -3.19 -33.42 16.13
CA ASP A 582 -2.18 -34.10 16.94
C ASP A 582 -1.08 -33.16 17.48
N ASP A 583 -0.98 -31.93 16.98
CA ASP A 583 0.02 -30.93 17.37
C ASP A 583 -0.42 -30.07 18.59
N LYS A 584 -1.24 -30.62 19.49
CA LYS A 584 -1.72 -29.89 20.68
C LYS A 584 -0.57 -29.41 21.58
N ASP A 585 -0.48 -28.09 21.71
CA ASP A 585 0.15 -27.26 22.75
C ASP A 585 1.37 -27.85 23.47
N GLU A 586 2.57 -27.50 22.98
CA GLU A 586 3.69 -27.13 23.86
C GLU A 586 3.79 -25.60 23.98
#